data_AF-A0AAU9MC01-F1
#
_entry.id   AF-A0AAU9MC01-F1
#
_cell.length_a   1.000
_cell.length_b   1.000
_cell.length_c   1.000
_cell.angle_alpha   90.00
_cell.angle_beta   90.00
_cell.angle_gamma   90.00
#
_symmetry.space_group_name_H-M   'P 1'
#
loop_
_entity.id
_entity.type
_entity.pdbx_description
1 polymer ?
#
loop_
_entity_poly.entity_id
_entity_poly.type
_entity_poly.pdbx_seq_one_letter_code
_entity_poly.pdbx_strand_id
1 'polypeptide(L)'
;MAFSSSHAGNSNVRRGIGGGWTRSLLPFTSSTTKSGKHIRKSRKRAAVKDFLFANFFTIGLAVSIFFFFFVVYLYGVPKPISSQFRIGNSRAFRVRKPVYRKSKSSSSGHVSSNHSNLSLGAASVDLTTKDLYDKIEFKDEDGGPWTQGWRLTVDEYYDRQSRHILDTIIETLSKDERRKFIWEEMSYLERWWRDASDAKRESLIKLLQNGQLEIVGGGWVMNDEANSHYFAIIEQMMEGNMWLNETVGIIPKNAWAIDPFGYSSTMAYLLRRMGFENMLIQRTHYELKKELALHKNLEYIWRQNWDTDETTDIFVHMMPFYSYDVPHTCGPEPAICCQFDFARMHGFMYERCPWGKHPEETTQENMKERALTLLDQYKKKSTLYRTNTLLVPLGDDFRYNQH
;
A
#
# COMPACT_ATOMS: atom_id res chain seq x y z
N MET A 1 -5.53 11.30 -17.87
CA MET A 1 -6.34 11.81 -18.99
C MET A 1 -7.60 10.97 -19.07
N ALA A 2 -8.75 11.61 -18.96
CA ALA A 2 -10.07 10.97 -18.97
C ALA A 2 -10.42 10.45 -20.37
N PHE A 3 -11.00 9.26 -20.46
CA PHE A 3 -11.79 8.88 -21.64
C PHE A 3 -13.14 8.31 -21.24
N SER A 4 -14.13 9.14 -21.53
CA SER A 4 -15.54 8.84 -21.69
C SER A 4 -15.74 7.94 -22.91
N SER A 5 -16.57 6.90 -22.76
CA SER A 5 -17.06 6.09 -23.87
C SER A 5 -18.32 6.72 -24.47
N SER A 6 -18.18 7.35 -25.62
CA SER A 6 -19.29 7.77 -26.48
C SER A 6 -19.82 6.58 -27.30
N HIS A 7 -21.12 6.33 -27.21
CA HIS A 7 -21.87 5.55 -28.21
C HIS A 7 -22.36 6.49 -29.32
N ALA A 8 -22.07 6.09 -30.56
CA ALA A 8 -22.51 6.73 -31.78
C ALA A 8 -23.91 6.24 -32.21
N GLY A 9 -24.69 7.13 -32.82
CA GLY A 9 -26.00 6.81 -33.39
C GLY A 9 -26.64 8.02 -34.08
N ASN A 10 -26.05 8.40 -35.21
CA ASN A 10 -26.33 9.57 -36.02
C ASN A 10 -27.63 9.40 -36.86
N SER A 11 -28.48 10.42 -36.93
CA SER A 11 -29.24 10.73 -38.16
C SER A 11 -29.68 12.20 -38.19
N ASN A 12 -29.17 12.92 -39.19
CA ASN A 12 -29.50 14.29 -39.56
C ASN A 12 -30.71 14.32 -40.49
N VAL A 13 -31.68 15.23 -40.27
CA VAL A 13 -32.44 15.88 -41.36
C VAL A 13 -32.78 17.34 -40.99
N ARG A 14 -32.49 18.23 -41.94
CA ARG A 14 -32.71 19.69 -41.96
C ARG A 14 -34.18 20.12 -42.10
N ARG A 15 -34.54 21.28 -41.54
CA ARG A 15 -35.08 22.51 -42.19
C ARG A 15 -36.04 23.26 -41.25
N GLY A 16 -35.88 24.58 -41.20
CA GLY A 16 -36.71 25.51 -40.42
C GLY A 16 -38.00 25.95 -41.10
N ILE A 17 -38.78 26.72 -40.33
CA ILE A 17 -39.92 27.65 -40.57
C ILE A 17 -40.47 27.88 -39.13
N GLY A 18 -40.83 29.04 -38.58
CA GLY A 18 -41.13 30.38 -39.07
C GLY A 18 -42.32 30.93 -38.23
N GLY A 19 -42.20 32.15 -37.69
CA GLY A 19 -43.30 33.01 -37.17
C GLY A 19 -43.90 32.63 -35.81
N GLY A 20 -44.32 33.54 -34.91
CA GLY A 20 -44.47 34.99 -35.00
C GLY A 20 -45.90 35.44 -34.67
N TRP A 21 -46.04 36.12 -33.52
CA TRP A 21 -46.95 37.25 -33.24
C TRP A 21 -48.45 37.05 -32.86
N THR A 22 -48.77 37.66 -31.71
CA THR A 22 -49.91 38.54 -31.36
C THR A 22 -51.30 38.01 -30.98
N ARG A 23 -51.61 38.26 -29.69
CA ARG A 23 -52.69 39.12 -29.14
C ARG A 23 -54.14 38.98 -29.65
N SER A 24 -54.98 38.75 -28.63
CA SER A 24 -56.19 39.51 -28.27
C SER A 24 -57.57 38.94 -28.66
N LEU A 25 -58.40 38.84 -27.61
CA LEU A 25 -59.85 39.11 -27.49
C LEU A 25 -60.68 37.92 -26.95
N LEU A 26 -61.03 38.05 -25.66
CA LEU A 26 -62.23 37.47 -25.01
C LEU A 26 -63.51 38.16 -25.56
N PRO A 27 -64.76 37.81 -25.14
CA PRO A 27 -65.29 36.68 -24.33
C PRO A 27 -66.57 36.05 -24.93
N PHE A 28 -67.18 35.06 -24.24
CA PHE A 28 -68.63 34.70 -24.10
C PHE A 28 -68.68 33.21 -23.67
N THR A 29 -69.48 32.65 -22.76
CA THR A 29 -70.73 32.97 -22.03
C THR A 29 -70.81 32.07 -20.77
N SER A 30 -71.62 32.48 -19.79
CA SER A 30 -71.92 31.83 -18.50
C SER A 30 -72.97 30.70 -18.56
N SER A 31 -72.94 29.76 -17.60
CA SER A 31 -74.13 29.33 -16.81
C SER A 31 -73.82 28.40 -15.60
N THR A 32 -74.26 28.84 -14.39
CA THR A 32 -75.02 28.15 -13.29
C THR A 32 -74.54 26.79 -12.70
N THR A 33 -74.61 26.41 -11.41
CA THR A 33 -75.18 26.94 -10.13
C THR A 33 -74.76 26.08 -8.91
N LYS A 34 -74.53 26.73 -7.74
CA LYS A 34 -74.79 26.40 -6.30
C LYS A 34 -74.57 24.98 -5.71
N SER A 35 -73.76 24.89 -4.63
CA SER A 35 -74.15 24.83 -3.18
C SER A 35 -72.86 24.69 -2.34
N GLY A 36 -72.65 25.38 -1.22
CA GLY A 36 -73.20 25.11 0.12
C GLY A 36 -72.19 25.63 1.17
N LYS A 37 -72.69 26.28 2.23
CA LYS A 37 -71.89 26.92 3.29
C LYS A 37 -71.28 25.88 4.24
N HIS A 38 -70.00 26.04 4.59
CA HIS A 38 -69.44 25.57 5.87
C HIS A 38 -68.67 26.69 6.58
N ILE A 39 -69.06 26.93 7.83
CA ILE A 39 -68.43 27.84 8.80
C ILE A 39 -67.27 27.10 9.48
N ARG A 40 -66.05 27.67 9.58
CA ARG A 40 -65.09 27.33 10.65
C ARG A 40 -63.95 28.34 10.87
N LYS A 41 -64.06 29.05 12.00
CA LYS A 41 -63.07 29.39 13.06
C LYS A 41 -61.61 29.76 12.74
N SER A 42 -61.24 30.94 13.27
CA SER A 42 -59.96 31.40 13.87
C SER A 42 -58.65 31.21 13.10
N ARG A 43 -58.21 32.32 12.48
CA ARG A 43 -57.01 32.46 11.64
C ARG A 43 -55.73 32.84 12.41
N LYS A 44 -55.52 32.36 13.65
CA LYS A 44 -54.31 32.67 14.45
C LYS A 44 -53.35 31.49 14.73
N ARG A 45 -53.79 30.24 14.63
CA ARG A 45 -52.91 29.06 14.90
C ARG A 45 -52.07 28.60 13.70
N ALA A 46 -52.46 28.93 12.47
CA ALA A 46 -51.72 28.51 11.27
C ALA A 46 -50.40 29.29 11.08
N ALA A 47 -50.41 30.60 11.35
CA ALA A 47 -49.24 31.47 11.11
C ALA A 47 -48.01 31.11 11.96
N VAL A 48 -48.20 30.63 13.20
CA VAL A 48 -47.08 30.23 14.07
C VAL A 48 -46.47 28.91 13.61
N LYS A 49 -47.30 27.96 13.18
CA LYS A 49 -46.83 26.66 12.69
C LYS A 49 -46.04 26.83 11.38
N ASP A 50 -46.52 27.68 10.49
CA ASP A 50 -45.86 27.96 9.22
C ASP A 50 -44.55 28.76 9.43
N PHE A 51 -44.51 29.68 10.40
CA PHE A 51 -43.28 30.37 10.79
C PHE A 51 -42.22 29.43 11.40
N LEU A 52 -42.63 28.51 12.26
CA LEU A 52 -41.74 27.52 12.87
C LEU A 52 -41.18 26.53 11.84
N PHE A 53 -41.99 26.11 10.86
CA PHE A 53 -41.52 25.25 9.77
C PHE A 53 -40.58 25.99 8.81
N ALA A 54 -40.90 27.24 8.45
CA ALA A 54 -40.07 28.03 7.55
C ALA A 54 -38.70 28.40 8.16
N ASN A 55 -38.61 28.50 9.49
CA ASN A 55 -37.39 28.90 10.21
C ASN A 55 -36.81 27.78 11.09
N PHE A 56 -37.21 26.52 10.87
CA PHE A 56 -36.84 25.38 11.71
C PHE A 56 -35.30 25.25 11.86
N PHE A 57 -34.57 25.39 10.75
CA PHE A 57 -33.11 25.34 10.75
C PHE A 57 -32.47 26.47 11.54
N THR A 58 -32.95 27.70 11.36
CA THR A 58 -32.44 28.90 12.03
C THR A 58 -32.69 28.84 13.54
N ILE A 59 -33.87 28.35 13.94
CA ILE A 59 -34.24 28.14 15.34
C ILE A 59 -33.39 27.02 15.95
N GLY A 60 -33.21 25.90 15.23
CA GLY A 60 -32.37 24.79 15.68
C GLY A 60 -30.91 25.19 15.88
N LEU A 61 -30.35 26.00 14.98
CA LEU A 61 -29.00 26.53 15.10
C LEU A 61 -28.86 27.46 16.32
N ALA A 62 -29.82 28.38 16.51
CA ALA A 62 -29.82 29.31 17.64
C ALA A 62 -29.91 28.58 18.98
N VAL A 63 -30.76 27.56 19.09
CA VAL A 63 -30.89 26.72 20.30
C VAL A 63 -29.59 25.95 20.57
N SER A 64 -28.95 25.42 19.53
CA SER A 64 -27.70 24.66 19.67
C SER A 64 -26.53 25.55 20.12
N ILE A 65 -26.43 26.76 19.57
CA ILE A 65 -25.44 27.76 19.98
C ILE A 65 -25.67 28.20 21.43
N PHE A 66 -26.93 28.45 21.80
CA PHE A 66 -27.27 28.83 23.17
C PHE A 66 -26.94 27.70 24.16
N PHE A 67 -27.22 26.45 23.79
CA PHE A 67 -26.86 25.28 24.59
C PHE A 67 -25.34 25.13 24.72
N PHE A 68 -24.58 25.36 23.64
CA PHE A 68 -23.12 25.36 23.68
C PHE A 68 -22.57 26.39 24.67
N PHE A 69 -23.04 27.63 24.61
CA PHE A 69 -22.61 28.67 25.56
C PHE A 69 -23.06 28.37 27.00
N PHE A 70 -24.24 27.77 27.18
CA PHE A 70 -24.73 27.36 28.49
C PHE A 70 -23.86 26.24 29.10
N VAL A 71 -23.42 25.27 28.29
CA VAL A 71 -22.50 24.21 28.71
C VAL A 71 -21.13 24.80 29.05
N VAL A 72 -20.61 25.73 28.25
CA VAL A 72 -19.33 26.41 28.54
C VAL A 72 -19.44 27.27 29.81
N TYR A 73 -20.58 27.92 30.06
CA TYR A 73 -20.83 28.70 31.27
C TYR A 73 -20.89 27.81 32.53
N LEU A 74 -21.56 26.66 32.46
CA LEU A 74 -21.70 25.75 33.60
C LEU A 74 -20.44 24.93 33.89
N TYR A 75 -19.73 24.48 32.86
CA TYR A 75 -18.65 23.50 32.99
C TYR A 75 -17.25 24.05 32.69
N GLY A 76 -17.15 25.31 32.23
CA GLY A 76 -15.90 25.92 31.81
C GLY A 76 -15.30 25.26 30.57
N VAL A 77 -14.25 25.86 30.00
CA VAL A 77 -13.50 25.27 28.88
C VAL A 77 -12.58 24.17 29.44
N PRO A 78 -12.68 22.91 29.01
CA PRO A 78 -11.81 21.85 29.49
C PRO A 78 -10.35 22.16 29.12
N LYS A 79 -9.47 22.16 30.12
CA LYS A 79 -8.01 22.28 29.90
C LYS A 79 -7.50 21.02 29.18
N PRO A 80 -6.50 21.13 28.29
CA PRO A 80 -5.92 19.97 27.63
C PRO A 80 -5.37 18.99 28.67
N ILE A 81 -5.79 17.73 28.56
CA ILE A 81 -5.34 16.63 29.41
C ILE A 81 -3.86 16.40 29.10
N SER A 82 -2.97 16.87 29.97
CA SER A 82 -1.57 16.44 29.98
C SER A 82 -1.49 15.13 30.75
N SER A 83 -1.59 14.00 30.05
CA SER A 83 -1.33 12.69 30.65
C SER A 83 0.18 12.47 30.71
N GLN A 84 0.79 12.76 31.86
CA GLN A 84 2.09 12.19 32.20
C GLN A 84 1.88 10.72 32.55
N PHE A 85 2.03 9.84 31.56
CA PHE A 85 2.16 8.40 31.81
C PHE A 85 3.52 8.13 32.48
N ARG A 86 3.50 7.86 33.79
CA ARG A 86 4.62 7.24 34.50
C ARG A 86 4.70 5.76 34.10
N ILE A 87 5.65 5.42 33.24
CA ILE A 87 6.03 4.03 32.96
C ILE A 87 6.88 3.54 34.13
N GLY A 88 6.40 2.49 34.81
CA GLY A 88 7.14 1.79 35.86
C GLY A 88 8.37 1.06 35.29
N ASN A 89 9.45 1.06 36.05
CA ASN A 89 10.72 0.40 35.73
C ASN A 89 10.54 -1.09 35.38
N SER A 90 10.57 -1.41 34.09
CA SER A 90 10.97 -2.74 33.60
C SER A 90 12.44 -2.66 33.17
N ARG A 91 13.27 -3.56 33.71
CA ARG A 91 14.68 -3.67 33.38
C ARG A 91 14.83 -3.96 31.88
N ALA A 92 15.22 -2.95 31.11
CA ALA A 92 15.59 -3.11 29.72
C ALA A 92 16.88 -3.94 29.62
N PHE A 93 16.81 -5.08 28.93
CA PHE A 93 17.99 -5.77 28.43
C PHE A 93 18.66 -4.86 27.39
N ARG A 94 19.89 -4.42 27.68
CA ARG A 94 20.74 -3.70 26.71
C ARG A 94 21.14 -4.66 25.60
N VAL A 95 20.46 -4.58 24.46
CA VAL A 95 20.98 -5.08 23.18
C VAL A 95 22.17 -4.18 22.80
N ARG A 96 23.35 -4.77 22.61
CA ARG A 96 24.54 -4.05 22.13
C ARG A 96 24.28 -3.59 20.69
N LYS A 97 24.27 -2.27 20.47
CA LYS A 97 24.26 -1.67 19.12
C LYS A 97 25.53 -2.07 18.35
N PRO A 98 25.46 -2.40 17.05
CA PRO A 98 26.65 -2.55 16.22
C PRO A 98 27.37 -1.19 16.08
N VAL A 99 28.69 -1.21 16.21
CA VAL A 99 29.55 -0.02 16.13
C VAL A 99 29.77 0.33 14.67
N TYR A 100 29.16 1.41 14.18
CA TYR A 100 29.47 2.00 12.88
C TYR A 100 30.67 2.94 13.02
N ARG A 101 31.75 2.64 12.29
CA ARG A 101 32.99 3.44 12.29
C ARG A 101 32.80 4.62 11.33
N LYS A 102 32.61 5.83 11.88
CA LYS A 102 32.54 7.08 11.11
C LYS A 102 33.87 7.30 10.37
N SER A 103 33.85 7.34 9.04
CA SER A 103 35.00 7.77 8.24
C SER A 103 35.22 9.27 8.44
N LYS A 104 36.42 9.68 8.84
CA LYS A 104 36.81 11.10 8.90
C LYS A 104 37.12 11.57 7.48
N SER A 105 36.28 12.44 6.92
CA SER A 105 36.67 13.20 5.73
C SER A 105 37.64 14.32 6.12
N SER A 106 38.74 14.37 5.37
CA SER A 106 39.78 15.38 5.44
C SER A 106 39.27 16.74 4.93
N SER A 107 39.67 17.78 5.66
CA SER A 107 39.46 19.19 5.43
C SER A 107 40.09 19.72 4.14
N SER A 108 39.32 20.50 3.35
CA SER A 108 39.82 21.68 2.62
C SER A 108 38.66 22.47 1.99
N GLY A 109 38.57 23.77 2.28
CA GLY A 109 37.78 24.72 1.48
C GLY A 109 36.89 25.66 2.29
N HIS A 110 37.45 26.77 2.77
CA HIS A 110 36.70 27.93 3.23
C HIS A 110 35.96 28.58 2.05
N VAL A 111 34.63 28.69 2.13
CA VAL A 111 33.88 29.81 1.53
C VAL A 111 32.84 30.26 2.55
N SER A 112 32.97 31.51 2.99
CA SER A 112 32.00 32.23 3.80
C SER A 112 30.86 32.68 2.91
N SER A 113 29.63 32.25 3.22
CA SER A 113 28.42 32.96 2.82
C SER A 113 27.47 33.02 4.01
N ASN A 114 27.34 34.23 4.55
CA ASN A 114 26.33 34.59 5.53
C ASN A 114 24.94 34.49 4.87
N HIS A 115 24.24 33.39 5.14
CA HIS A 115 22.78 33.37 5.10
C HIS A 115 22.27 33.00 6.48
N SER A 116 21.96 34.02 7.27
CA SER A 116 21.07 33.93 8.41
C SER A 116 19.67 33.57 7.91
N ASN A 117 19.38 32.29 7.80
CA ASN A 117 18.02 31.78 7.69
C ASN A 117 17.82 30.70 8.76
N LEU A 118 16.77 30.90 9.53
CA LEU A 118 16.24 30.06 10.59
C LEU A 118 16.07 28.61 10.12
N SER A 119 17.10 27.77 10.23
CA SER A 119 16.94 26.33 9.99
C SER A 119 16.25 25.72 11.21
N LEU A 120 14.92 25.63 11.15
CA LEU A 120 14.20 24.66 11.98
C LEU A 120 14.89 23.30 11.81
N GLY A 121 15.20 22.64 12.94
CA GLY A 121 16.07 21.45 13.00
C GLY A 121 15.67 20.34 12.03
N ALA A 122 16.36 20.25 10.91
CA ALA A 122 16.30 19.11 10.01
C ALA A 122 17.14 17.97 10.59
N ALA A 123 16.68 16.74 10.40
CA ALA A 123 17.40 15.54 10.82
C ALA A 123 18.77 15.45 10.11
N SER A 124 19.82 15.12 10.86
CA SER A 124 21.12 14.79 10.28
C SER A 124 21.04 13.37 9.70
N VAL A 125 21.19 13.25 8.37
CA VAL A 125 21.15 11.97 7.63
C VAL A 125 22.31 11.89 6.64
N ASP A 126 22.73 10.67 6.29
CA ASP A 126 23.83 10.44 5.35
C ASP A 126 23.42 10.75 3.89
N LEU A 127 22.13 10.56 3.56
CA LEU A 127 21.55 10.76 2.23
C LEU A 127 20.16 11.38 2.37
N THR A 128 19.87 12.39 1.54
CA THR A 128 18.49 12.86 1.33
C THR A 128 18.06 12.52 -0.09
N THR A 129 16.76 12.27 -0.31
CA THR A 129 16.23 12.03 -1.66
C THR A 129 16.52 13.19 -2.59
N LYS A 130 16.47 14.43 -2.08
CA LYS A 130 16.80 15.63 -2.84
C LYS A 130 18.26 15.62 -3.30
N ASP A 131 19.21 15.41 -2.39
CA ASP A 131 20.64 15.40 -2.73
C ASP A 131 20.99 14.27 -3.71
N LEU A 132 20.22 13.19 -3.69
CA LEU A 132 20.39 12.05 -4.58
C LEU A 132 19.88 12.38 -5.99
N TYR A 133 18.69 12.98 -6.10
CA TYR A 133 18.12 13.40 -7.38
C TYR A 133 18.93 14.52 -8.03
N ASP A 134 19.52 15.43 -7.26
CA ASP A 134 20.37 16.51 -7.78
C ASP A 134 21.70 15.99 -8.38
N LYS A 135 22.13 14.78 -8.01
CA LYS A 135 23.40 14.17 -8.46
C LYS A 135 23.25 13.18 -9.61
N ILE A 136 22.08 12.56 -9.74
CA ILE A 136 21.83 11.49 -10.69
C ILE A 136 21.45 12.08 -12.06
N GLU A 137 22.13 11.64 -13.12
CA GLU A 137 21.70 11.90 -14.49
C GLU A 137 20.66 10.86 -14.93
N PHE A 138 19.43 11.30 -15.18
CA PHE A 138 18.34 10.43 -15.59
C PHE A 138 18.35 10.24 -17.11
N LYS A 139 18.42 8.99 -17.56
CA LYS A 139 18.21 8.63 -18.96
C LYS A 139 16.73 8.26 -19.19
N ASP A 140 16.21 8.53 -20.37
CA ASP A 140 14.84 8.18 -20.72
C ASP A 140 14.88 6.97 -21.67
N GLU A 141 14.82 5.77 -21.09
CA GLU A 141 14.75 4.51 -21.83
C GLU A 141 13.31 3.98 -21.80
N ASP A 142 12.77 3.65 -22.98
CA ASP A 142 11.37 3.24 -23.15
C ASP A 142 11.07 1.87 -22.51
N GLY A 143 9.83 1.66 -22.04
CA GLY A 143 9.34 0.37 -21.53
C GLY A 143 9.21 0.22 -20.00
N GLY A 144 9.06 1.33 -19.26
CA GLY A 144 9.01 1.29 -17.79
C GLY A 144 7.80 0.57 -17.15
N PRO A 145 7.87 0.28 -15.83
CA PRO A 145 6.95 -0.56 -15.06
C PRO A 145 5.48 -0.08 -14.94
N TRP A 146 5.16 1.11 -15.47
CA TRP A 146 3.85 1.78 -15.39
C TRP A 146 2.78 1.21 -16.35
N THR A 147 3.09 0.13 -17.08
CA THR A 147 2.19 -0.48 -18.07
C THR A 147 1.38 -1.67 -17.54
N GLN A 148 1.43 -1.93 -16.22
CA GLN A 148 0.86 -3.13 -15.61
C GLN A 148 -0.50 -2.82 -14.97
N GLY A 149 -1.57 -3.40 -15.54
CA GLY A 149 -2.94 -3.32 -15.03
C GLY A 149 -3.48 -4.70 -14.65
N TRP A 150 -4.23 -4.76 -13.55
CA TRP A 150 -4.92 -5.97 -13.11
C TRP A 150 -6.16 -6.23 -13.99
N ARG A 151 -6.41 -7.50 -14.32
CA ARG A 151 -7.37 -7.86 -15.39
C ARG A 151 -8.70 -8.41 -14.88
N LEU A 152 -8.73 -8.99 -13.67
CA LEU A 152 -9.91 -9.62 -13.09
C LEU A 152 -10.32 -8.93 -11.79
N THR A 153 -11.54 -9.21 -11.33
CA THR A 153 -12.06 -8.76 -10.03
C THR A 153 -11.48 -9.60 -8.87
N VAL A 154 -11.60 -9.10 -7.64
CA VAL A 154 -11.14 -9.81 -6.42
C VAL A 154 -11.82 -11.17 -6.28
N ASP A 155 -13.12 -11.26 -6.55
CA ASP A 155 -13.86 -12.53 -6.50
C ASP A 155 -13.34 -13.53 -7.53
N GLU A 156 -13.12 -13.07 -8.77
CA GLU A 156 -12.61 -13.93 -9.83
C GLU A 156 -11.19 -14.42 -9.56
N TYR A 157 -10.31 -13.57 -9.02
CA TYR A 157 -8.96 -13.98 -8.62
C TYR A 157 -8.99 -14.98 -7.47
N TYR A 158 -9.86 -14.76 -6.48
CA TYR A 158 -9.99 -15.70 -5.36
C TYR A 158 -10.44 -17.08 -5.84
N ASP A 159 -11.53 -17.14 -6.60
CA ASP A 159 -12.14 -18.38 -7.04
C ASP A 159 -11.26 -19.14 -8.04
N ARG A 160 -10.53 -18.43 -8.91
CA ARG A 160 -9.70 -19.06 -9.94
C ARG A 160 -8.27 -19.35 -9.52
N GLN A 161 -7.72 -18.62 -8.52
CA GLN A 161 -6.30 -18.66 -8.22
C GLN A 161 -6.01 -18.68 -6.72
N SER A 162 -6.32 -17.62 -5.97
CA SER A 162 -5.82 -17.45 -4.59
C SER A 162 -6.24 -18.58 -3.65
N ARG A 163 -7.46 -19.10 -3.78
CA ARG A 163 -7.93 -20.25 -2.98
C ARG A 163 -7.09 -21.51 -3.22
N HIS A 164 -6.78 -21.80 -4.48
CA HIS A 164 -5.98 -22.96 -4.87
C HIS A 164 -4.52 -22.83 -4.44
N ILE A 165 -3.99 -21.61 -4.49
CA ILE A 165 -2.64 -21.28 -4.01
C ILE A 165 -2.55 -21.53 -2.51
N LEU A 166 -3.50 -21.02 -1.70
CA LEU A 166 -3.50 -21.22 -0.25
C LEU A 166 -3.64 -22.69 0.15
N ASP A 167 -4.52 -23.43 -0.53
CA ASP A 167 -4.63 -24.88 -0.34
C ASP A 167 -3.31 -25.60 -0.67
N THR A 168 -2.68 -25.24 -1.79
CA THR A 168 -1.38 -25.79 -2.21
C THR A 168 -0.28 -25.47 -1.21
N ILE A 169 -0.21 -24.24 -0.70
CA ILE A 169 0.78 -23.81 0.28
C ILE A 169 0.67 -24.67 1.54
N ILE A 170 -0.53 -24.81 2.10
CA ILE A 170 -0.73 -25.56 3.34
C ILE A 170 -0.35 -27.02 3.16
N GLU A 171 -0.78 -27.64 2.07
CA GLU A 171 -0.45 -29.04 1.78
C GLU A 171 1.06 -29.23 1.56
N THR A 172 1.68 -28.33 0.78
CA THR A 172 3.08 -28.45 0.35
C THR A 172 4.05 -28.14 1.49
N LEU A 173 3.73 -27.16 2.34
CA LEU A 173 4.52 -26.85 3.53
C LEU A 173 4.42 -27.97 4.57
N SER A 174 3.25 -28.58 4.73
CA SER A 174 3.06 -29.70 5.68
C SER A 174 3.86 -30.96 5.31
N LYS A 175 4.30 -31.08 4.05
CA LYS A 175 5.10 -32.22 3.55
C LYS A 175 6.59 -32.13 3.87
N ASP A 176 7.14 -30.95 4.12
CA ASP A 176 8.57 -30.75 4.38
C ASP A 176 8.81 -29.51 5.25
N GLU A 177 9.25 -29.72 6.50
CA GLU A 177 9.47 -28.67 7.50
C GLU A 177 10.50 -27.61 7.08
N ARG A 178 11.34 -27.92 6.09
CA ARG A 178 12.36 -26.99 5.55
C ARG A 178 11.76 -25.96 4.61
N ARG A 179 10.57 -26.22 4.05
CA ARG A 179 9.91 -25.29 3.13
C ARG A 179 9.39 -24.09 3.90
N LYS A 180 9.60 -22.91 3.33
CA LYS A 180 9.18 -21.61 3.87
C LYS A 180 8.34 -20.87 2.83
N PHE A 181 7.38 -20.09 3.29
CA PHE A 181 6.55 -19.22 2.44
C PHE A 181 6.21 -17.94 3.19
N ILE A 182 6.03 -16.84 2.45
CA ILE A 182 5.53 -15.57 2.99
C ILE A 182 4.17 -15.25 2.38
N TRP A 183 3.26 -14.69 3.16
CA TRP A 183 1.96 -14.22 2.68
C TRP A 183 1.73 -12.78 3.13
N GLU A 184 1.16 -11.95 2.26
CA GLU A 184 0.96 -10.51 2.53
C GLU A 184 -0.53 -10.15 2.60
N GLU A 185 -1.30 -10.49 1.56
CA GLU A 185 -2.63 -9.92 1.33
C GLU A 185 -3.68 -10.58 2.22
N MET A 186 -4.07 -9.90 3.30
CA MET A 186 -5.00 -10.46 4.28
C MET A 186 -6.42 -10.64 3.76
N SER A 187 -6.85 -9.83 2.81
CA SER A 187 -8.17 -9.96 2.18
C SER A 187 -8.43 -11.35 1.58
N TYR A 188 -7.42 -11.95 0.95
CA TYR A 188 -7.53 -13.30 0.42
C TYR A 188 -7.41 -14.38 1.49
N LEU A 189 -6.52 -14.18 2.49
CA LEU A 189 -6.32 -15.16 3.55
C LEU A 189 -7.54 -15.25 4.49
N GLU A 190 -8.14 -14.13 4.85
CA GLU A 190 -9.37 -14.08 5.64
C GLU A 190 -10.51 -14.78 4.91
N ARG A 191 -10.68 -14.50 3.61
CA ARG A 191 -11.71 -15.14 2.79
C ARG A 191 -11.49 -16.65 2.69
N TRP A 192 -10.25 -17.09 2.43
CA TRP A 192 -9.90 -18.50 2.44
C TRP A 192 -10.17 -19.14 3.79
N TRP A 193 -9.85 -18.45 4.88
CA TRP A 193 -10.09 -18.95 6.23
C TRP A 193 -11.57 -19.22 6.48
N ARG A 194 -12.47 -18.37 6.00
CA ARG A 194 -13.93 -18.58 6.11
C ARG A 194 -14.40 -19.84 5.40
N ASP A 195 -13.83 -20.16 4.24
CA ASP A 195 -14.19 -21.32 3.43
C ASP A 195 -13.45 -22.61 3.83
N ALA A 196 -12.32 -22.49 4.53
CA ALA A 196 -11.48 -23.60 4.93
C ALA A 196 -12.15 -24.49 6.00
N SER A 197 -11.88 -25.79 5.94
CA SER A 197 -12.26 -26.73 6.99
C SER A 197 -11.43 -26.54 8.25
N ASP A 198 -11.95 -26.97 9.40
CA ASP A 198 -11.24 -26.82 10.69
C ASP A 198 -9.85 -27.48 10.67
N ALA A 199 -9.70 -28.63 10.02
CA ALA A 199 -8.40 -29.29 9.84
C ALA A 199 -7.39 -28.43 9.04
N LYS A 200 -7.86 -27.71 8.01
CA LYS A 200 -7.00 -26.80 7.23
C LYS A 200 -6.64 -25.56 8.05
N ARG A 201 -7.58 -25.02 8.83
CA ARG A 201 -7.34 -23.90 9.76
C ARG A 201 -6.30 -24.24 10.83
N GLU A 202 -6.41 -25.42 11.44
CA GLU A 202 -5.42 -25.92 12.41
C GLU A 202 -4.04 -26.08 11.76
N SER A 203 -4.00 -26.60 10.53
CA SER A 203 -2.75 -26.73 9.77
C SER A 203 -2.12 -25.36 9.49
N LEU A 204 -2.91 -24.35 9.10
CA LEU A 204 -2.43 -22.97 8.92
C LEU A 204 -1.82 -22.44 10.22
N ILE A 205 -2.54 -22.54 11.35
CA ILE A 205 -2.04 -22.08 12.66
C ILE A 205 -0.70 -22.77 12.99
N LYS A 206 -0.60 -24.09 12.78
CA LYS A 206 0.64 -24.84 13.05
C LYS A 206 1.81 -24.36 12.19
N LEU A 207 1.58 -24.12 10.90
CA LEU A 207 2.59 -23.62 9.96
C LEU A 207 3.05 -22.20 10.29
N LEU A 208 2.14 -21.38 10.83
CA LEU A 208 2.50 -20.05 11.30
C LEU A 208 3.32 -20.11 12.60
N GLN A 209 2.91 -20.95 13.55
CA GLN A 209 3.59 -21.10 14.85
C GLN A 209 4.99 -21.71 14.73
N ASN A 210 5.20 -22.63 13.78
CA ASN A 210 6.52 -23.22 13.54
C ASN A 210 7.38 -22.39 12.56
N GLY A 211 6.87 -21.25 12.10
CA GLY A 211 7.55 -20.32 11.21
C GLY A 211 7.82 -20.88 9.81
N GLN A 212 7.05 -21.86 9.33
CA GLN A 212 7.08 -22.27 7.93
C GLN A 212 6.32 -21.28 7.04
N LEU A 213 5.23 -20.73 7.55
CA LEU A 213 4.52 -19.61 6.94
C LEU A 213 4.78 -18.36 7.79
N GLU A 214 5.18 -17.27 7.15
CA GLU A 214 5.31 -15.97 7.80
C GLU A 214 4.35 -14.98 7.14
N ILE A 215 3.62 -14.21 7.95
CA ILE A 215 2.82 -13.10 7.45
C ILE A 215 3.69 -11.84 7.45
N VAL A 216 3.84 -11.24 6.27
CA VAL A 216 4.59 -9.99 6.06
C VAL A 216 3.61 -8.86 5.78
N GLY A 217 3.79 -7.69 6.39
CA GLY A 217 2.84 -6.58 6.33
C GLY A 217 1.55 -6.88 7.11
N GLY A 218 0.72 -7.80 6.65
CA GLY A 218 -0.55 -8.15 7.28
C GLY A 218 -1.62 -7.07 7.11
N GLY A 219 -1.47 -6.19 6.11
CA GLY A 219 -2.53 -5.31 5.69
C GLY A 219 -3.61 -6.06 4.92
N TRP A 220 -4.81 -5.48 4.83
CA TRP A 220 -5.86 -6.02 3.96
C TRP A 220 -5.38 -6.16 2.50
N VAL A 221 -4.54 -5.21 2.07
CA VAL A 221 -3.89 -5.16 0.76
C VAL A 221 -2.50 -4.53 0.87
N MET A 222 -1.65 -4.80 -0.12
CA MET A 222 -0.50 -3.96 -0.44
C MET A 222 -0.98 -2.65 -1.09
N ASN A 223 -1.12 -1.58 -0.29
CA ASN A 223 -1.71 -0.33 -0.76
C ASN A 223 -0.79 0.47 -1.71
N ASP A 224 -1.40 1.28 -2.59
CA ASP A 224 -0.69 2.35 -3.30
C ASP A 224 -0.09 3.34 -2.29
N GLU A 225 1.12 3.84 -2.56
CA GLU A 225 1.82 4.81 -1.72
C GLU A 225 1.83 6.23 -2.33
N ALA A 226 1.32 6.41 -3.55
CA ALA A 226 1.23 7.71 -4.20
C ALA A 226 -0.08 8.45 -3.90
N ASN A 227 -1.24 7.81 -4.10
CA ASN A 227 -2.56 8.46 -4.01
C ASN A 227 -3.27 8.21 -2.68
N SER A 228 -2.86 7.18 -1.93
CA SER A 228 -3.55 6.77 -0.71
C SER A 228 -3.41 7.81 0.40
N HIS A 229 -4.55 8.24 0.95
CA HIS A 229 -4.56 9.06 2.14
C HIS A 229 -4.17 8.21 3.37
N TYR A 230 -3.36 8.76 4.27
CA TYR A 230 -2.84 8.03 5.44
C TYR A 230 -3.94 7.38 6.30
N PHE A 231 -5.14 7.97 6.33
CA PHE A 231 -6.28 7.39 7.04
C PHE A 231 -6.67 6.01 6.47
N ALA A 232 -6.77 5.89 5.14
CA ALA A 232 -7.10 4.63 4.48
C ALA A 232 -5.97 3.60 4.64
N ILE A 233 -4.71 4.05 4.64
CA ILE A 233 -3.55 3.18 4.93
C ILE A 233 -3.66 2.60 6.34
N ILE A 234 -3.97 3.44 7.34
CA ILE A 234 -4.13 2.98 8.72
C ILE A 234 -5.30 2.01 8.85
N GLU A 235 -6.45 2.31 8.23
CA GLU A 235 -7.65 1.47 8.26
C GLU A 235 -7.38 0.07 7.69
N GLN A 236 -6.80 -0.01 6.48
CA GLN A 236 -6.53 -1.30 5.85
C GLN A 236 -5.48 -2.12 6.62
N MET A 237 -4.46 -1.47 7.18
CA MET A 237 -3.46 -2.13 8.03
C MET A 237 -4.09 -2.65 9.33
N MET A 238 -4.98 -1.86 9.94
CA MET A 238 -5.68 -2.20 11.16
C MET A 238 -6.59 -3.42 10.94
N GLU A 239 -7.37 -3.45 9.86
CA GLU A 239 -8.29 -4.55 9.57
C GLU A 239 -7.58 -5.90 9.51
N GLY A 240 -6.51 -6.00 8.71
CA GLY A 240 -5.74 -7.24 8.58
C GLY A 240 -5.00 -7.63 9.87
N ASN A 241 -4.35 -6.67 10.53
CA ASN A 241 -3.59 -6.95 11.75
C ASN A 241 -4.47 -7.27 12.96
N MET A 242 -5.65 -6.67 13.08
CA MET A 242 -6.62 -7.03 14.13
C MET A 242 -7.11 -8.46 13.94
N TRP A 243 -7.49 -8.82 12.71
CA TRP A 243 -7.89 -10.19 12.40
C TRP A 243 -6.78 -11.20 12.72
N LEU A 244 -5.53 -10.90 12.36
CA LEU A 244 -4.38 -11.76 12.65
C LEU A 244 -4.17 -11.95 14.15
N ASN A 245 -4.23 -10.86 14.93
CA ASN A 245 -4.02 -10.92 16.37
C ASN A 245 -5.14 -11.68 17.08
N GLU A 246 -6.39 -11.46 16.70
CA GLU A 246 -7.56 -12.08 17.34
C GLU A 246 -7.76 -13.55 16.93
N THR A 247 -7.46 -13.89 15.67
CA THR A 247 -7.77 -15.22 15.11
C THR A 247 -6.60 -16.19 15.17
N VAL A 248 -5.39 -15.73 14.81
CA VAL A 248 -4.19 -16.60 14.74
C VAL A 248 -3.13 -16.27 15.78
N GLY A 249 -3.26 -15.14 16.50
CA GLY A 249 -2.37 -14.74 17.58
C GLY A 249 -1.00 -14.24 17.12
N ILE A 250 -0.92 -13.59 15.94
CA ILE A 250 0.34 -13.17 15.34
C ILE A 250 0.36 -11.66 15.10
N ILE A 251 1.53 -11.07 15.30
CA ILE A 251 1.79 -9.64 15.04
C ILE A 251 3.01 -9.56 14.10
N PRO A 252 2.81 -9.24 12.81
CA PRO A 252 3.88 -9.04 11.84
C PRO A 252 4.90 -7.99 12.29
N LYS A 253 6.16 -8.19 11.89
CA LYS A 253 7.29 -7.27 12.19
C LYS A 253 8.03 -6.78 10.96
N ASN A 254 7.82 -7.45 9.83
CA ASN A 254 8.45 -7.18 8.55
C ASN A 254 7.37 -6.75 7.56
N ALA A 255 7.55 -5.61 6.91
CA ALA A 255 6.68 -5.16 5.82
C ALA A 255 7.27 -5.55 4.46
N TRP A 256 6.39 -5.86 3.51
CA TRP A 256 6.76 -6.31 2.17
C TRP A 256 5.97 -5.54 1.12
N ALA A 257 6.63 -4.65 0.39
CA ALA A 257 5.98 -3.77 -0.59
C ALA A 257 6.69 -3.88 -1.94
N ILE A 258 6.40 -4.93 -2.71
CA ILE A 258 7.07 -5.18 -3.99
C ILE A 258 6.42 -4.52 -5.20
N ASP A 259 5.13 -4.17 -5.11
CA ASP A 259 4.33 -3.73 -6.25
C ASP A 259 3.77 -2.27 -6.23
N PRO A 260 3.88 -1.45 -5.16
CA PRO A 260 3.52 -0.04 -5.26
C PRO A 260 4.40 0.70 -6.29
N PHE A 261 3.80 1.58 -7.09
CA PHE A 261 4.52 2.33 -8.14
C PHE A 261 5.23 3.57 -7.58
N GLY A 262 6.30 3.30 -6.82
CA GLY A 262 7.01 4.29 -6.01
C GLY A 262 6.62 4.20 -4.54
N TYR A 263 7.46 4.76 -3.67
CA TYR A 263 7.36 4.62 -2.21
C TYR A 263 7.32 5.97 -1.51
N SER A 264 6.61 6.02 -0.39
CA SER A 264 6.33 7.24 0.37
C SER A 264 6.95 7.16 1.76
N SER A 265 7.57 8.27 2.20
CA SER A 265 8.05 8.37 3.58
C SER A 265 6.93 8.25 4.61
N THR A 266 5.68 8.50 4.20
CA THR A 266 4.48 8.27 5.02
C THR A 266 4.33 6.81 5.41
N MET A 267 4.57 5.86 4.50
CA MET A 267 4.44 4.43 4.81
C MET A 267 5.52 4.01 5.80
N ALA A 268 6.77 4.41 5.59
CA ALA A 268 7.88 4.17 6.52
C ALA A 268 7.57 4.71 7.94
N TYR A 269 7.03 5.92 8.04
CA TYR A 269 6.60 6.50 9.31
C TYR A 269 5.50 5.68 9.97
N LEU A 270 4.43 5.37 9.24
CA LEU A 270 3.28 4.66 9.78
C LEU A 270 3.67 3.25 10.25
N LEU A 271 4.40 2.50 9.43
CA LEU A 271 4.91 1.17 9.78
C LEU A 271 5.73 1.21 11.07
N ARG A 272 6.63 2.18 11.21
CA ARG A 272 7.39 2.35 12.45
C ARG A 272 6.49 2.62 13.65
N ARG A 273 5.48 3.48 13.49
CA ARG A 273 4.50 3.79 14.54
C ARG A 273 3.57 2.61 14.87
N MET A 274 3.37 1.70 13.93
CA MET A 274 2.64 0.44 14.09
C MET A 274 3.49 -0.66 14.74
N GLY A 275 4.79 -0.42 14.97
CA GLY A 275 5.69 -1.37 15.64
C GLY A 275 6.41 -2.35 14.72
N PHE A 276 6.47 -2.05 13.41
CA PHE A 276 7.35 -2.74 12.47
C PHE A 276 8.81 -2.34 12.70
N GLU A 277 9.70 -3.28 12.38
CA GLU A 277 11.14 -3.12 12.52
C GLU A 277 11.83 -2.99 11.16
N ASN A 278 11.32 -3.71 10.16
CA ASN A 278 11.90 -3.80 8.83
C ASN A 278 10.83 -3.58 7.75
N MET A 279 11.24 -3.01 6.62
CA MET A 279 10.44 -2.93 5.40
C MET A 279 11.28 -3.28 4.18
N LEU A 280 10.64 -3.91 3.20
CA LEU A 280 11.24 -4.19 1.91
C LEU A 280 10.50 -3.45 0.80
N ILE A 281 11.25 -2.87 -0.12
CA ILE A 281 10.76 -2.12 -1.28
C ILE A 281 11.45 -2.57 -2.57
N GLN A 282 10.78 -2.37 -3.71
CA GLN A 282 11.23 -2.80 -5.02
C GLN A 282 11.15 -1.72 -6.11
N ARG A 283 9.99 -1.21 -6.50
CA ARG A 283 9.79 -0.31 -7.66
C ARG A 283 10.28 1.13 -7.46
N THR A 284 11.57 1.29 -7.22
CA THR A 284 12.28 2.56 -7.26
C THR A 284 12.90 2.81 -8.64
N HIS A 285 13.22 4.07 -8.94
CA HIS A 285 13.85 4.45 -10.20
C HIS A 285 15.13 3.63 -10.45
N TYR A 286 15.34 3.13 -11.66
CA TYR A 286 16.47 2.23 -11.96
C TYR A 286 17.84 2.91 -11.75
N GLU A 287 17.98 4.19 -12.10
CA GLU A 287 19.22 4.93 -11.86
C GLU A 287 19.48 5.14 -10.35
N LEU A 288 18.42 5.25 -9.54
CA LEU A 288 18.52 5.26 -8.08
C LEU A 288 19.01 3.91 -7.55
N LYS A 289 18.45 2.79 -8.05
CA LYS A 289 18.94 1.44 -7.71
C LYS A 289 20.42 1.29 -8.05
N LYS A 290 20.82 1.74 -9.23
CA LYS A 290 22.21 1.68 -9.71
C LYS A 290 23.14 2.48 -8.81
N GLU A 291 22.82 3.73 -8.51
CA GLU A 291 23.62 4.59 -7.64
C GLU A 291 23.77 4.00 -6.23
N LEU A 292 22.66 3.56 -5.64
CA LEU A 292 22.69 2.93 -4.31
C LEU A 292 23.45 1.60 -4.33
N ALA A 293 23.32 0.80 -5.39
CA ALA A 293 24.04 -0.48 -5.52
C ALA A 293 25.56 -0.28 -5.64
N LEU A 294 26.01 0.72 -6.42
CA LEU A 294 27.44 1.07 -6.57
C LEU A 294 28.08 1.40 -5.22
N HIS A 295 27.33 2.05 -4.33
CA HIS A 295 27.79 2.45 -3.00
C HIS A 295 27.39 1.49 -1.88
N LYS A 296 26.78 0.34 -2.19
CA LYS A 296 26.25 -0.62 -1.21
C LYS A 296 25.30 0.02 -0.20
N ASN A 297 24.45 0.92 -0.67
CA ASN A 297 23.45 1.70 0.08
C ASN A 297 22.03 1.24 -0.21
N LEU A 298 21.83 0.02 -0.72
CA LEU A 298 20.50 -0.58 -0.90
C LEU A 298 19.84 -0.98 0.42
N GLU A 299 20.62 -1.06 1.50
CA GLU A 299 20.13 -1.26 2.86
C GLU A 299 20.44 -0.01 3.68
N TYR A 300 19.41 0.63 4.22
CA TYR A 300 19.53 1.89 4.94
C TYR A 300 18.45 2.04 6.01
N ILE A 301 18.68 3.00 6.92
CA ILE A 301 17.67 3.42 7.89
C ILE A 301 16.92 4.59 7.28
N TRP A 302 15.61 4.44 7.10
CA TRP A 302 14.76 5.51 6.58
C TRP A 302 14.14 6.28 7.73
N ARG A 303 14.51 7.57 7.81
CA ARG A 303 14.09 8.51 8.84
C ARG A 303 13.26 9.64 8.23
N GLN A 304 12.31 10.17 8.98
CA GLN A 304 11.61 11.39 8.56
C GLN A 304 12.53 12.60 8.62
N ASN A 305 12.46 13.49 7.63
CA ASN A 305 13.35 14.65 7.52
C ASN A 305 13.26 15.63 8.70
N TRP A 306 12.13 15.67 9.42
CA TRP A 306 11.93 16.50 10.62
C TRP A 306 12.30 15.80 11.93
N ASP A 307 12.59 14.49 11.92
CA ASP A 307 12.80 13.71 13.13
C ASP A 307 14.26 13.75 13.57
N THR A 308 14.59 14.70 14.44
CA THR A 308 15.95 14.85 15.00
C THR A 308 16.27 13.85 16.10
N ASP A 309 15.25 13.25 16.72
CA ASP A 309 15.38 12.34 17.88
C ASP A 309 15.51 10.86 17.48
N GLU A 310 15.55 10.56 16.18
CA GLU A 310 15.74 9.19 15.63
C GLU A 310 14.64 8.20 16.05
N THR A 311 13.43 8.71 16.32
CA THR A 311 12.30 7.92 16.83
C THR A 311 11.55 7.17 15.72
N THR A 312 11.67 7.65 14.49
CA THR A 312 10.95 7.18 13.29
C THR A 312 11.78 6.26 12.40
N ASP A 313 12.96 5.86 12.86
CA ASP A 313 13.88 4.99 12.12
C ASP A 313 13.29 3.60 11.87
N ILE A 314 13.24 3.21 10.59
CA ILE A 314 12.92 1.85 10.14
C ILE A 314 14.00 1.34 9.19
N PHE A 315 14.37 0.05 9.33
CA PHE A 315 15.32 -0.56 8.41
C PHE A 315 14.65 -0.87 7.07
N VAL A 316 15.29 -0.46 5.97
CA VAL A 316 14.79 -0.66 4.62
C VAL A 316 15.75 -1.55 3.85
N HIS A 317 15.20 -2.57 3.21
CA HIS A 317 15.89 -3.34 2.16
C HIS A 317 15.29 -2.97 0.80
N MET A 318 16.08 -2.30 -0.04
CA MET A 318 15.74 -2.05 -1.43
C MET A 318 16.25 -3.21 -2.30
N MET A 319 15.35 -3.86 -3.02
CA MET A 319 15.72 -4.86 -4.00
C MET A 319 16.49 -4.22 -5.19
N PRO A 320 17.50 -4.88 -5.78
CA PRO A 320 18.48 -4.21 -6.61
C PRO A 320 18.11 -4.15 -8.10
N PHE A 321 17.20 -5.02 -8.55
CA PHE A 321 16.96 -5.29 -9.96
C PHE A 321 15.58 -4.82 -10.41
N TYR A 322 15.28 -5.06 -11.69
CA TYR A 322 14.14 -4.49 -12.41
C TYR A 322 12.77 -4.98 -11.89
N SER A 323 12.60 -6.29 -11.70
CA SER A 323 11.34 -6.92 -11.30
C SER A 323 11.50 -7.74 -10.01
N TYR A 324 10.38 -8.13 -9.40
CA TYR A 324 10.34 -9.09 -8.29
C TYR A 324 10.15 -10.55 -8.76
N ASP A 325 10.04 -10.78 -10.07
CA ASP A 325 9.96 -12.13 -10.64
C ASP A 325 11.26 -12.95 -10.43
N VAL A 326 11.19 -14.26 -10.65
CA VAL A 326 12.36 -15.16 -10.51
C VAL A 326 13.55 -14.72 -11.41
N PRO A 327 13.36 -14.38 -12.71
CA PRO A 327 14.44 -13.90 -13.55
C PRO A 327 15.20 -12.68 -13.02
N HIS A 328 14.56 -11.78 -12.28
CA HIS A 328 15.19 -10.57 -11.77
C HIS A 328 15.47 -10.60 -10.27
N THR A 329 15.41 -11.76 -9.62
CA THR A 329 15.66 -11.87 -8.17
C THR A 329 16.85 -12.73 -7.80
N CYS A 330 17.27 -13.66 -8.66
CA CYS A 330 18.40 -14.53 -8.38
C CYS A 330 19.77 -13.81 -8.47
N GLY A 331 19.91 -12.87 -9.41
CA GLY A 331 21.16 -12.23 -9.75
C GLY A 331 21.01 -11.27 -10.93
N PRO A 332 22.10 -10.65 -11.40
CA PRO A 332 22.04 -9.61 -12.43
C PRO A 332 21.76 -10.15 -13.85
N GLU A 333 21.88 -11.45 -14.09
CA GLU A 333 21.69 -12.03 -15.44
C GLU A 333 20.36 -12.78 -15.55
N PRO A 334 19.30 -12.14 -16.08
CA PRO A 334 17.97 -12.74 -16.09
C PRO A 334 17.86 -13.97 -17.00
N ALA A 335 18.69 -14.04 -18.05
CA ALA A 335 18.81 -15.23 -18.89
C ALA A 335 19.32 -16.47 -18.14
N ILE A 336 20.10 -16.27 -17.07
CA ILE A 336 20.55 -17.36 -16.19
C ILE A 336 19.49 -17.63 -15.13
N CYS A 337 19.00 -16.59 -14.45
CA CYS A 337 18.00 -16.73 -13.40
C CYS A 337 16.71 -17.41 -13.87
N CYS A 338 16.28 -17.13 -15.10
CA CYS A 338 15.10 -17.77 -15.66
C CYS A 338 15.26 -19.29 -15.80
N GLN A 339 16.48 -19.84 -15.93
CA GLN A 339 16.71 -21.28 -15.94
C GLN A 339 16.47 -21.95 -14.58
N PHE A 340 16.34 -21.17 -13.51
CA PHE A 340 16.01 -21.64 -12.17
C PHE A 340 14.55 -21.38 -11.80
N ASP A 341 13.76 -20.86 -12.74
CA ASP A 341 12.31 -20.76 -12.64
C ASP A 341 11.65 -22.03 -13.20
N PHE A 342 11.57 -23.08 -12.38
CA PHE A 342 11.07 -24.39 -12.82
C PHE A 342 9.60 -24.37 -13.27
N ALA A 343 8.83 -23.34 -12.93
CA ALA A 343 7.46 -23.23 -13.45
C ALA A 343 7.43 -22.93 -14.97
N ARG A 344 8.55 -22.47 -15.55
CA ARG A 344 8.71 -22.21 -16.98
C ARG A 344 9.30 -23.40 -17.76
N MET A 345 9.36 -24.58 -17.14
CA MET A 345 9.72 -25.83 -17.81
C MET A 345 8.69 -26.21 -18.89
N HIS A 346 9.12 -27.02 -19.85
CA HIS A 346 8.21 -27.53 -20.88
C HIS A 346 7.09 -28.38 -20.24
N GLY A 347 5.83 -28.08 -20.57
CA GLY A 347 4.65 -28.78 -20.06
C GLY A 347 3.88 -28.05 -18.96
N PHE A 348 4.42 -26.96 -18.40
CA PHE A 348 3.70 -26.08 -17.47
C PHE A 348 3.02 -24.93 -18.22
N MET A 349 1.98 -24.34 -17.62
CA MET A 349 1.17 -23.27 -18.24
C MET A 349 1.88 -21.91 -18.35
N TYR A 350 3.06 -21.74 -17.77
CA TYR A 350 3.76 -20.44 -17.75
C TYR A 350 4.55 -20.17 -19.02
N GLU A 351 4.74 -18.89 -19.31
CA GLU A 351 5.52 -18.44 -20.47
C GLU A 351 6.98 -18.89 -20.39
N ARG A 352 7.49 -19.32 -21.55
CA ARG A 352 8.89 -19.71 -21.68
C ARG A 352 9.83 -18.54 -21.40
N CYS A 353 11.05 -18.85 -20.99
CA CYS A 353 12.09 -17.84 -20.83
C CYS A 353 12.33 -17.04 -22.13
N PRO A 354 12.19 -15.71 -22.12
CA PRO A 354 12.33 -14.89 -23.33
C PRO A 354 13.75 -14.88 -23.90
N TRP A 355 14.74 -15.25 -23.08
CA TRP A 355 16.17 -15.28 -23.47
C TRP A 355 16.60 -16.58 -24.18
N GLY A 356 15.67 -17.45 -24.56
CA GLY A 356 15.95 -18.69 -25.31
C GLY A 356 16.68 -19.80 -24.53
N LYS A 357 16.97 -19.57 -23.24
CA LYS A 357 17.52 -20.58 -22.31
C LYS A 357 16.45 -20.97 -21.30
N HIS A 358 15.95 -22.20 -21.40
CA HIS A 358 14.84 -22.68 -20.59
C HIS A 358 15.33 -23.44 -19.35
N PRO A 359 14.49 -23.57 -18.31
CA PRO A 359 14.81 -24.40 -17.17
C PRO A 359 14.86 -25.87 -17.59
N GLU A 360 15.88 -26.57 -17.10
CA GLU A 360 15.99 -28.02 -17.20
C GLU A 360 15.65 -28.65 -15.85
N GLU A 361 15.46 -29.96 -15.78
CA GLU A 361 15.35 -30.66 -14.49
C GLU A 361 16.74 -30.78 -13.84
N THR A 362 16.81 -30.76 -12.50
CA THR A 362 18.09 -30.94 -11.80
C THR A 362 18.33 -32.44 -11.57
N THR A 363 19.33 -33.00 -12.24
CA THR A 363 19.76 -34.40 -12.09
C THR A 363 21.11 -34.48 -11.39
N GLN A 364 21.55 -35.67 -10.99
CA GLN A 364 22.85 -35.83 -10.32
C GLN A 364 24.02 -35.44 -11.24
N GLU A 365 23.85 -35.58 -12.55
CA GLU A 365 24.85 -35.26 -13.56
C GLU A 365 25.03 -33.75 -13.73
N ASN A 366 23.94 -32.98 -13.78
CA ASN A 366 23.99 -31.53 -13.99
C ASN A 366 24.00 -30.71 -12.69
N MET A 367 23.72 -31.32 -11.53
CA MET A 367 23.61 -30.64 -10.23
C MET A 367 24.83 -29.77 -9.91
N LYS A 368 26.04 -30.27 -10.14
CA LYS A 368 27.27 -29.52 -9.84
C LYS A 368 27.38 -28.26 -10.69
N GLU A 369 27.15 -28.37 -11.99
CA GLU A 369 27.19 -27.24 -12.92
C GLU A 369 26.12 -26.21 -12.55
N ARG A 370 24.87 -26.66 -12.35
CA ARG A 370 23.75 -25.78 -12.02
C ARG A 370 23.93 -25.07 -10.69
N ALA A 371 24.43 -25.77 -9.67
CA ALA A 371 24.74 -25.17 -8.38
C ALA A 371 25.82 -24.09 -8.50
N LEU A 372 26.87 -24.31 -9.30
CA LEU A 372 27.91 -23.31 -9.53
C LEU A 372 27.40 -22.10 -10.31
N THR A 373 26.56 -22.32 -11.32
CA THR A 373 25.92 -21.25 -12.10
C THR A 373 25.00 -20.39 -11.24
N LEU A 374 24.17 -21.00 -10.38
CA LEU A 374 23.30 -20.26 -9.45
C LEU A 374 24.12 -19.53 -8.38
N LEU A 375 25.17 -20.18 -7.85
CA LEU A 375 26.06 -19.59 -6.85
C LEU A 375 26.80 -18.36 -7.40
N ASP A 376 27.19 -18.37 -8.67
CA ASP A 376 27.79 -17.20 -9.33
C ASP A 376 26.82 -16.00 -9.34
N GLN A 377 25.55 -16.23 -9.68
CA GLN A 377 24.50 -15.20 -9.62
C GLN A 377 24.30 -14.66 -8.20
N TYR A 378 24.24 -15.55 -7.20
CA TYR A 378 24.14 -15.16 -5.80
C TYR A 378 25.34 -14.34 -5.33
N LYS A 379 26.57 -14.73 -5.74
CA LYS A 379 27.78 -13.96 -5.43
C LYS A 379 27.73 -12.57 -6.05
N LYS A 380 27.35 -12.46 -7.33
CA LYS A 380 27.18 -11.17 -8.01
C LYS A 380 26.13 -10.29 -7.33
N LYS A 381 24.99 -10.86 -6.92
CA LYS A 381 23.99 -10.12 -6.15
C LYS A 381 24.52 -9.66 -4.79
N SER A 382 25.27 -10.54 -4.10
CA SER A 382 25.80 -10.25 -2.76
C SER A 382 26.78 -9.08 -2.75
N THR A 383 27.48 -8.80 -3.86
CA THR A 383 28.40 -7.64 -3.92
C THR A 383 27.70 -6.29 -3.81
N LEU A 384 26.38 -6.24 -4.04
CA LEU A 384 25.57 -5.02 -3.97
C LEU A 384 25.16 -4.67 -2.53
N TYR A 385 25.33 -5.60 -1.60
CA TYR A 385 24.94 -5.45 -0.19
C TYR A 385 26.18 -5.42 0.73
N ARG A 386 25.97 -5.00 1.98
CA ARG A 386 27.05 -4.84 2.98
C ARG A 386 27.33 -6.13 3.76
N THR A 387 26.32 -6.98 3.93
CA THR A 387 26.38 -8.16 4.80
C THR A 387 26.69 -9.44 4.02
N ASN A 388 26.91 -10.53 4.74
CA ASN A 388 27.08 -11.88 4.19
C ASN A 388 25.75 -12.67 4.10
N THR A 389 24.61 -11.99 4.30
CA THR A 389 23.27 -12.58 4.18
C THR A 389 22.61 -12.04 2.93
N LEU A 390 22.07 -12.93 2.11
CA LEU A 390 21.46 -12.56 0.83
C LEU A 390 19.99 -12.98 0.82
N LEU A 391 19.11 -12.02 0.55
CA LEU A 391 17.70 -12.28 0.27
C LEU A 391 17.52 -12.61 -1.21
N VAL A 392 16.91 -13.76 -1.51
CA VAL A 392 16.58 -14.19 -2.87
C VAL A 392 15.10 -14.55 -2.90
N PRO A 393 14.22 -13.61 -3.28
CA PRO A 393 12.80 -13.91 -3.49
C PRO A 393 12.66 -14.96 -4.58
N LEU A 394 11.70 -15.88 -4.43
CA LEU A 394 11.35 -16.88 -5.43
C LEU A 394 9.83 -16.81 -5.58
N GLY A 395 9.37 -16.19 -6.66
CA GLY A 395 7.96 -15.90 -6.87
C GLY A 395 7.76 -15.05 -8.11
N ASP A 396 6.49 -14.83 -8.44
CA ASP A 396 5.98 -14.02 -9.54
C ASP A 396 4.47 -13.87 -9.31
N ASP A 397 3.77 -13.15 -10.19
CA ASP A 397 2.32 -12.99 -10.09
C ASP A 397 1.59 -14.33 -10.09
N PHE A 398 0.76 -14.56 -9.08
CA PHE A 398 -0.10 -15.76 -8.93
C PHE A 398 0.63 -17.10 -9.16
N ARG A 399 1.86 -17.22 -8.64
CA ARG A 399 2.61 -18.49 -8.60
C ARG A 399 2.09 -19.44 -7.54
N TYR A 400 2.62 -20.66 -7.55
CA TYR A 400 2.29 -21.74 -6.61
C TYR A 400 0.83 -22.23 -6.69
N ASN A 401 0.21 -22.01 -7.85
CA ASN A 401 -1.06 -22.62 -8.19
C ASN A 401 -0.82 -24.00 -8.83
N GLN A 402 -1.54 -25.03 -8.41
CA GLN A 402 -1.55 -26.33 -9.08
C GLN A 402 -2.69 -26.33 -10.11
N HIS A 403 -2.33 -26.29 -11.39
CA HIS A 403 -3.21 -26.66 -12.49
C HIS A 403 -2.56 -27.78 -13.30
#